data_AF-A0A2Z6QGF3-F1
#
_entry.id   AF-A0A2Z6QGF3-F1
#
_cell.length_a   1.000
_cell.length_b   1.000
_cell.length_c   1.000
_cell.angle_alpha   90.00
_cell.angle_beta   90.00
_cell.angle_gamma   90.00
#
_symmetry.space_group_name_H-M   'P 1'
#
loop_
_entity.id
_entity.type
_entity.pdbx_description
1 polymer ?
#
loop_
_entity_poly.entity_id
_entity_poly.type
_entity_poly.pdbx_seq_one_letter_code
_entity_poly.pdbx_strand_id
1 'polypeptide(L)'
;MSSKFYFVIFALVSLIFVGLTQSTPSIPLEKRFGGAGAVAYCDFKDKVTGRFTWTNIPGNKCRVTGQFNTGFDSPDVNEYSFFLEDDKGNKVNDLTNEITSQIHINPPGCSPFQCDFPFSLTSVKDVTGLCFVVKHKGTTLSKGIIVGV
;
A
#
# COMPACT_ATOMS: atom_id res chain seq x y z
N MET A 1 24.08 53.40 -32.65
CA MET A 1 24.13 52.00 -32.15
C MET A 1 23.26 51.16 -33.06
N SER A 2 23.84 50.17 -33.76
CA SER A 2 23.17 49.46 -34.87
C SER A 2 22.02 48.57 -34.39
N SER A 3 20.90 48.53 -35.14
CA SER A 3 19.76 47.61 -34.91
C SER A 3 20.18 46.14 -34.71
N LYS A 4 21.28 45.73 -35.36
CA LYS A 4 21.87 44.39 -35.21
C LYS A 4 22.41 44.12 -33.79
N PHE A 5 22.84 45.16 -33.08
CA PHE A 5 23.37 45.07 -31.72
C PHE A 5 22.27 44.76 -30.69
N TYR A 6 21.09 45.39 -30.85
CA TYR A 6 19.93 45.10 -30.00
C TYR A 6 19.40 43.69 -30.21
N PHE A 7 19.43 43.18 -31.44
CA PHE A 7 18.99 41.81 -31.76
C PHE A 7 19.89 40.75 -31.11
N VAL A 8 21.20 40.97 -31.10
CA VAL A 8 22.17 40.07 -30.47
C VAL A 8 22.00 40.05 -28.95
N ILE A 9 21.79 41.22 -28.33
CA ILE A 9 21.54 41.32 -26.89
C ILE A 9 20.21 40.63 -26.52
N PHE A 10 19.15 40.83 -27.30
CA PHE A 10 17.85 40.22 -27.04
C PHE A 10 17.87 38.69 -27.16
N ALA A 11 18.61 38.17 -28.16
CA ALA A 11 18.83 36.73 -28.31
C ALA A 11 19.66 36.14 -27.16
N LEU A 12 20.71 36.84 -26.71
CA LEU A 12 21.54 36.41 -25.59
C LEU A 12 20.74 36.35 -24.28
N VAL A 13 19.93 37.36 -24.00
CA VAL A 13 19.06 37.41 -22.81
C VAL A 13 18.03 36.27 -22.85
N SER A 14 17.44 36.00 -24.02
CA SER A 14 16.46 34.93 -24.19
C SER A 14 17.05 33.53 -23.92
N LEU A 15 18.29 33.28 -24.35
CA LEU A 15 18.98 32.01 -24.08
C LEU A 15 19.32 31.84 -22.59
N ILE A 16 19.64 32.92 -21.88
CA ILE A 16 19.89 32.91 -20.43
C ILE A 16 18.58 32.58 -19.68
N PHE A 17 17.44 33.16 -20.08
CA PHE A 17 16.15 32.86 -19.45
C PHE A 17 15.71 31.40 -19.67
N VAL A 18 15.94 30.83 -20.86
CA VAL A 18 15.64 29.40 -21.11
C VAL A 18 16.50 28.49 -20.22
N GLY A 19 17.79 28.81 -20.06
CA GLY A 19 18.70 28.04 -19.18
C GLY A 19 18.34 28.11 -17.69
N LEU A 20 17.80 29.25 -17.22
CA LEU A 20 17.38 29.42 -15.82
C LEU A 20 16.02 28.79 -15.50
N THR A 21 15.14 28.59 -16.49
CA THR A 21 13.84 27.94 -16.30
C THR A 21 13.90 26.41 -16.37
N GLN A 22 15.02 25.83 -16.81
CA GLN A 22 15.24 24.38 -16.89
C GLN A 22 16.00 23.78 -15.70
N SER A 23 15.99 24.44 -14.53
CA SER A 23 16.27 23.73 -13.29
C SER A 23 15.02 22.94 -12.86
N THR A 24 14.58 21.98 -13.68
CA THR A 24 13.93 20.81 -13.08
C THR A 24 15.03 20.19 -12.23
N PRO A 25 14.91 20.13 -10.90
CA PRO A 25 15.92 19.45 -10.12
C PRO A 25 15.92 18.02 -10.65
N SER A 26 16.96 17.62 -11.35
CA SER A 26 17.32 16.22 -11.50
C SER A 26 17.84 15.75 -10.15
N ILE A 27 17.06 15.95 -9.08
CA ILE A 27 17.12 15.08 -7.93
C ILE A 27 16.66 13.77 -8.56
N PRO A 28 17.57 12.79 -8.79
CA PRO A 28 17.12 11.47 -9.15
C PRO A 28 16.09 11.13 -8.08
N LEU A 29 14.87 10.73 -8.46
CA LEU A 29 13.89 10.19 -7.51
C LEU A 29 14.67 9.26 -6.60
N GLU A 30 14.96 9.75 -5.39
CA GLU A 30 15.97 9.16 -4.54
C GLU A 30 15.50 7.72 -4.39
N LYS A 31 16.32 6.76 -4.84
CA LYS A 31 16.01 5.33 -4.76
C LYS A 31 15.56 5.11 -3.32
N ARG A 32 14.24 4.97 -3.14
CA ARG A 32 13.57 5.25 -1.87
C ARG A 32 14.31 4.51 -0.76
N PHE A 33 14.88 5.28 0.17
CA PHE A 33 15.44 4.88 1.47
C PHE A 33 15.61 3.36 1.65
N GLY A 34 16.83 2.81 1.56
CA GLY A 34 17.13 1.36 1.56
C GLY A 34 16.12 0.44 2.27
N GLY A 35 15.04 0.06 1.57
CA GLY A 35 13.91 -0.72 2.10
C GLY A 35 12.50 -0.12 1.87
N ALA A 36 12.39 1.16 1.52
CA ALA A 36 11.13 1.82 1.17
C ALA A 36 10.70 1.41 -0.25
N GLY A 37 9.44 0.98 -0.39
CA GLY A 37 8.95 0.37 -1.63
C GLY A 37 9.13 -1.14 -1.73
N ALA A 38 9.60 -1.83 -0.67
CA ALA A 38 9.34 -3.26 -0.55
C ALA A 38 7.83 -3.49 -0.53
N VAL A 39 7.38 -4.52 -1.26
CA VAL A 39 5.97 -4.86 -1.41
C VAL A 39 5.78 -6.34 -1.10
N ALA A 40 4.70 -6.68 -0.42
CA ALA A 40 4.17 -8.03 -0.38
C ALA A 40 2.68 -8.01 -0.69
N TYR A 41 2.15 -9.14 -1.14
CA TYR A 41 0.73 -9.27 -1.42
C TYR A 41 0.19 -10.63 -0.95
N CYS A 42 -1.11 -10.66 -0.75
CA CYS A 42 -1.88 -11.85 -0.40
C CYS A 42 -3.09 -11.91 -1.31
N ASP A 43 -3.24 -13.03 -2.03
CA ASP A 43 -4.43 -13.34 -2.81
C ASP A 43 -5.33 -14.29 -2.04
N PHE A 44 -6.60 -13.93 -1.91
CA PHE A 44 -7.64 -14.79 -1.40
C PHE A 44 -8.37 -15.44 -2.58
N LYS A 45 -8.50 -16.77 -2.56
CA LYS A 45 -9.02 -17.56 -3.70
C LYS A 45 -10.11 -18.57 -3.32
N ASP A 46 -10.55 -18.59 -2.06
CA ASP A 46 -11.56 -19.54 -1.58
C ASP A 46 -12.96 -18.88 -1.53
N LYS A 47 -13.70 -19.04 -0.43
CA LYS A 47 -15.06 -18.49 -0.28
C LYS A 47 -15.06 -16.97 -0.43
N VAL A 48 -14.12 -16.31 0.26
CA VAL A 48 -13.83 -14.89 0.06
C VAL A 48 -12.70 -14.78 -0.93
N THR A 49 -12.85 -13.89 -1.92
CA THR A 49 -11.78 -13.59 -2.90
C THR A 49 -11.38 -12.13 -2.82
N GLY A 50 -10.15 -11.83 -3.21
CA GLY A 50 -9.62 -10.46 -3.14
C GLY A 50 -8.11 -10.43 -3.10
N ARG A 51 -7.57 -9.22 -2.97
CA ARG A 51 -6.13 -9.00 -2.81
C ARG A 51 -5.87 -7.94 -1.75
N PHE A 52 -4.89 -8.22 -0.92
CA PHE A 52 -4.29 -7.26 0.00
C PHE A 52 -2.81 -7.09 -0.33
N THR A 53 -2.29 -5.89 -0.10
CA THR A 53 -0.92 -5.49 -0.43
C THR A 53 -0.34 -4.69 0.72
N TRP A 54 0.85 -5.06 1.15
CA TRP A 54 1.66 -4.40 2.16
C TRP A 54 2.77 -3.65 1.47
N THR A 55 2.96 -2.38 1.81
CA THR A 55 4.02 -1.53 1.23
C THR A 55 4.75 -0.79 2.33
N ASN A 56 6.08 -0.85 2.31
CA ASN A 56 6.91 -0.01 3.17
C ASN A 56 6.77 1.46 2.75
N ILE A 57 6.31 2.30 3.67
CA ILE A 57 6.23 3.75 3.51
C ILE A 57 7.24 4.45 4.44
N PRO A 58 7.58 5.73 4.19
CA PRO A 58 8.54 6.46 5.03
C PRO A 58 8.16 6.46 6.53
N GLY A 59 9.18 6.44 7.39
CA GLY A 59 9.01 6.50 8.85
C GLY A 59 8.84 5.14 9.55
N ASN A 60 9.42 4.06 9.00
CA ASN A 60 9.34 2.69 9.54
C ASN A 60 7.89 2.21 9.73
N LYS A 61 7.08 2.44 8.70
CA LYS A 61 5.66 2.08 8.67
C LYS A 61 5.36 1.17 7.50
N CYS A 62 4.37 0.31 7.69
CA CYS A 62 3.81 -0.52 6.66
C CYS A 62 2.36 -0.08 6.39
N ARG A 63 2.08 0.25 5.13
CA ARG A 63 0.72 0.53 4.65
C ARG A 63 0.11 -0.75 4.10
N VAL A 64 -1.13 -1.01 4.47
CA VAL A 64 -1.93 -2.08 3.88
C VAL A 64 -3.05 -1.48 3.07
N THR A 65 -3.13 -1.92 1.82
CA THR A 65 -4.23 -1.61 0.90
C THR A 65 -4.84 -2.90 0.41
N GLY A 66 -6.15 -2.96 0.24
CA GLY A 66 -6.76 -4.16 -0.30
C GLY A 66 -8.25 -4.05 -0.56
N GLN A 67 -8.79 -5.10 -1.14
CA GLN A 67 -10.21 -5.25 -1.36
C GLN A 67 -10.58 -6.73 -1.42
N PHE A 68 -11.68 -7.08 -0.76
CA PHE A 68 -12.40 -8.32 -1.00
C PHE A 68 -13.47 -8.10 -2.07
N ASN A 69 -13.48 -8.95 -3.09
CA ASN A 69 -14.34 -8.82 -4.26
C ASN A 69 -15.66 -9.59 -4.11
N THR A 70 -15.67 -10.68 -3.33
CA THR A 70 -16.84 -11.54 -3.10
C THR A 70 -16.69 -12.34 -1.80
N GLY A 71 -17.75 -13.06 -1.40
CA GLY A 71 -17.75 -14.05 -0.31
C GLY A 71 -18.18 -13.54 1.07
N PHE A 72 -18.54 -12.26 1.19
CA PHE A 72 -19.19 -11.74 2.39
C PHE A 72 -20.71 -11.81 2.25
N ASP A 73 -21.35 -12.45 3.21
CA ASP A 73 -22.81 -12.63 3.26
C ASP A 73 -23.51 -11.63 4.20
N SER A 74 -22.75 -10.92 5.04
CA SER A 74 -23.27 -9.98 6.04
C SER A 74 -22.58 -8.63 5.93
N PRO A 75 -23.31 -7.51 6.02
CA PRO A 75 -22.71 -6.18 6.07
C PRO A 75 -22.16 -5.83 7.47
N ASP A 76 -22.47 -6.61 8.51
CA ASP A 76 -21.99 -6.34 9.87
C ASP A 76 -20.52 -6.77 10.02
N VAL A 77 -19.63 -5.77 10.02
CA VAL A 77 -18.18 -5.97 10.15
C VAL A 77 -17.78 -6.67 11.46
N ASN A 78 -18.58 -6.57 12.52
CA ASN A 78 -18.28 -7.18 13.82
C ASN A 78 -18.46 -8.70 13.83
N GLU A 79 -19.12 -9.25 12.81
CA GLU A 79 -19.22 -10.70 12.63
C GLU A 79 -17.94 -11.31 12.05
N TYR A 80 -17.00 -10.47 11.60
CA TYR A 80 -15.76 -10.87 10.95
C TYR A 80 -14.54 -10.67 11.84
N SER A 81 -13.53 -11.52 11.66
CA SER A 81 -12.22 -11.33 12.27
C SER A 81 -11.10 -11.55 11.27
N PHE A 82 -10.02 -10.79 11.47
CA PHE A 82 -8.90 -10.64 10.55
C PHE A 82 -7.61 -10.78 11.34
N PHE A 83 -6.77 -11.75 11.02
CA PHE A 83 -5.55 -11.98 11.78
C PHE A 83 -4.49 -12.72 10.97
N LEU A 84 -3.24 -12.66 11.43
CA LEU A 84 -2.11 -13.36 10.83
C LEU A 84 -1.78 -14.62 11.63
N GLU A 85 -1.52 -15.71 10.92
CA GLU A 85 -1.01 -16.97 11.46
C GLU A 85 0.44 -17.22 11.00
N ASP A 86 1.25 -17.89 11.84
CA ASP A 86 2.53 -18.46 11.44
C ASP A 86 2.36 -19.76 10.62
N ASP A 87 3.48 -20.37 10.22
CA ASP A 87 3.52 -21.65 9.48
C ASP A 87 2.98 -22.85 10.28
N LYS A 88 2.83 -22.71 11.59
CA LYS A 88 2.26 -23.71 12.51
C LYS A 88 0.79 -23.46 12.80
N GLY A 89 0.19 -22.40 12.24
CA GLY A 89 -1.21 -22.03 12.47
C GLY A 89 -1.46 -21.29 13.78
N ASN A 90 -0.43 -20.83 14.48
CA ASN A 90 -0.60 -20.00 15.67
C ASN A 90 -0.91 -18.56 15.25
N LYS A 91 -1.90 -17.94 15.89
CA LYS A 91 -2.19 -16.52 15.71
C LYS A 91 -1.01 -15.69 16.24
N VAL A 92 -0.36 -14.93 15.36
CA VAL A 92 0.78 -14.06 15.71
C VAL A 92 0.39 -12.59 15.81
N ASN A 93 -0.60 -12.14 15.04
CA ASN A 93 -1.12 -10.78 15.11
C ASN A 93 -2.63 -10.77 14.89
N ASP A 94 -3.37 -10.12 15.78
CA ASP A 94 -4.79 -9.83 15.56
C ASP A 94 -4.91 -8.45 14.93
N LEU A 95 -5.55 -8.38 13.75
CA LEU A 95 -5.74 -7.15 12.98
C LEU A 95 -7.23 -6.74 12.99
N THR A 96 -8.06 -7.43 13.78
CA THR A 96 -9.51 -7.33 13.68
C THR A 96 -9.96 -5.90 13.95
N ASN A 97 -9.52 -5.28 15.04
CA ASN A 97 -9.96 -3.95 15.43
C ASN A 97 -9.53 -2.86 14.42
N GLU A 98 -8.31 -2.95 13.92
CA GLU A 98 -7.73 -2.00 12.95
C GLU A 98 -8.46 -2.07 11.62
N ILE A 99 -8.84 -3.27 11.18
CA ILE A 99 -9.56 -3.48 9.94
C ILE A 99 -11.03 -3.13 10.11
N THR A 100 -11.72 -3.62 11.14
CA THR A 100 -13.17 -3.40 11.34
C THR A 100 -13.51 -1.93 11.60
N SER A 101 -12.59 -1.15 12.16
CA SER A 101 -12.78 0.30 12.36
C SER A 101 -12.81 1.12 11.05
N GLN A 102 -12.36 0.55 9.93
CA GLN A 102 -12.17 1.29 8.67
C GLN A 102 -12.78 0.59 7.45
N ILE A 103 -12.87 -0.74 7.46
CA ILE A 103 -13.45 -1.50 6.34
C ILE A 103 -14.96 -1.27 6.26
N HIS A 104 -15.46 -1.16 5.04
CA HIS A 104 -16.88 -1.08 4.77
C HIS A 104 -17.30 -2.26 3.88
N ILE A 105 -18.01 -3.21 4.49
CA ILE A 105 -18.47 -4.43 3.81
C ILE A 105 -19.80 -4.15 3.12
N ASN A 106 -19.80 -4.37 1.80
CA ASN A 106 -20.95 -4.23 0.92
C ASN A 106 -21.10 -5.56 0.18
N PRO A 107 -21.84 -6.53 0.78
CA PRO A 107 -21.99 -7.85 0.20
C PRO A 107 -22.28 -7.81 -1.31
N PRO A 108 -21.61 -8.63 -2.13
CA PRO A 108 -20.79 -9.77 -1.71
C PRO A 108 -19.34 -9.40 -1.33
N GLY A 109 -18.90 -8.16 -1.45
CA GLY A 109 -17.50 -7.75 -1.25
C GLY A 109 -17.34 -6.60 -0.24
N CYS A 110 -16.31 -5.79 -0.43
CA CYS A 110 -16.10 -4.57 0.34
C CYS A 110 -15.62 -3.41 -0.54
N SER A 111 -15.73 -2.19 -0.01
CA SER A 111 -15.05 -1.03 -0.60
C SER A 111 -13.52 -1.20 -0.49
N PRO A 112 -12.73 -0.53 -1.36
CA PRO A 112 -11.28 -0.45 -1.19
C PRO A 112 -10.91 0.02 0.22
N PHE A 113 -9.99 -0.70 0.85
CA PHE A 113 -9.50 -0.46 2.20
C PHE A 113 -8.06 0.03 2.16
N GLN A 114 -7.72 0.96 3.04
CA GLN A 114 -6.35 1.37 3.30
C GLN A 114 -6.16 1.70 4.78
N CYS A 115 -5.12 1.15 5.41
CA CYS A 115 -4.67 1.57 6.73
C CYS A 115 -3.14 1.60 6.83
N ASP A 116 -2.63 2.42 7.75
CA ASP A 116 -1.22 2.39 8.15
C ASP A 116 -1.12 1.69 9.49
N PHE A 117 -0.37 0.58 9.57
CA PHE A 117 -0.23 -0.12 10.84
C PHE A 117 0.74 0.63 11.78
N PRO A 118 0.35 0.88 13.04
CA PRO A 118 1.25 1.41 14.06
C PRO A 118 2.03 0.30 14.80
N PHE A 119 3.30 0.59 15.07
CA PHE A 119 4.31 -0.03 15.97
C PHE A 119 4.67 -1.53 15.87
N SER A 120 3.74 -2.46 15.68
CA SER A 120 4.08 -3.91 15.66
C SER A 120 4.45 -4.46 14.28
N LEU A 121 3.97 -3.81 13.21
CA LEU A 121 4.25 -4.17 11.82
C LEU A 121 4.93 -2.99 11.11
N THR A 122 6.24 -2.89 11.30
CA THR A 122 7.04 -1.75 10.84
C THR A 122 7.58 -1.93 9.43
N SER A 123 7.56 -3.16 8.92
CA SER A 123 8.10 -3.53 7.61
C SER A 123 7.33 -4.68 6.98
N VAL A 124 7.33 -4.74 5.64
CA VAL A 124 6.89 -5.89 4.84
C VAL A 124 7.58 -7.19 5.28
N LYS A 125 8.85 -7.11 5.74
CA LYS A 125 9.58 -8.29 6.23
C LYS A 125 8.92 -8.95 7.45
N ASP A 126 8.17 -8.17 8.24
CA ASP A 126 7.53 -8.65 9.47
C ASP A 126 6.29 -9.51 9.16
N VAL A 127 5.76 -9.42 7.93
CA VAL A 127 4.55 -10.12 7.50
C VAL A 127 4.76 -11.15 6.40
N THR A 128 5.84 -11.04 5.62
CA THR A 128 6.13 -11.98 4.55
C THR A 128 6.27 -13.41 5.08
N GLY A 129 5.57 -14.35 4.44
CA GLY A 129 5.51 -15.75 4.85
C GLY A 129 4.40 -16.07 5.85
N LEU A 130 3.80 -15.06 6.51
CA LEU A 130 2.62 -15.26 7.34
C LEU A 130 1.38 -15.51 6.50
N CYS A 131 0.38 -16.14 7.11
CA CYS A 131 -0.90 -16.43 6.50
C CYS A 131 -1.96 -15.45 6.99
N PHE A 132 -2.57 -14.68 6.09
CA PHE A 132 -3.67 -13.79 6.41
C PHE A 132 -4.99 -14.56 6.40
N VAL A 133 -5.71 -14.55 7.51
CA VAL A 133 -6.93 -15.34 7.73
C VAL A 133 -8.14 -14.42 7.93
N VAL A 134 -9.24 -14.79 7.27
CA VAL A 134 -10.56 -14.16 7.44
C VAL A 134 -11.54 -15.19 7.97
N LYS A 135 -12.22 -14.86 9.07
CA LYS A 135 -13.30 -15.68 9.64
C LYS A 135 -14.60 -14.90 9.73
N HIS A 136 -15.72 -15.62 9.65
CA HIS A 136 -17.07 -15.14 9.97
C HIS A 136 -17.65 -16.00 11.10
N LYS A 137 -17.99 -15.38 12.23
CA LYS A 137 -18.50 -16.06 13.44
C LYS A 137 -17.67 -17.28 13.85
N GLY A 138 -16.35 -17.17 13.77
CA GLY A 138 -15.40 -18.23 14.12
C GLY A 138 -15.11 -19.25 13.00
N THR A 139 -15.88 -19.26 11.90
CA THR A 139 -15.65 -20.14 10.75
C THR A 139 -14.71 -19.47 9.75
N THR A 140 -13.65 -20.17 9.34
CA THR A 140 -12.72 -19.67 8.30
C THR A 140 -13.43 -19.57 6.96
N LEU A 141 -13.38 -18.37 6.37
CA LEU A 141 -13.87 -18.11 5.02
C LEU A 141 -12.79 -18.31 3.97
N SER A 142 -11.62 -17.70 4.17
CA SER A 142 -10.46 -17.90 3.31
C SER A 142 -9.17 -17.56 4.04
N LYS A 143 -8.07 -18.06 3.50
CA LYS A 143 -6.70 -17.79 3.94
C LYS A 143 -5.83 -17.47 2.72
N GLY A 144 -4.79 -16.68 2.90
CA GLY A 144 -3.79 -16.47 1.86
C GLY A 144 -2.40 -16.20 2.44
N ILE A 145 -1.38 -16.76 1.82
CA ILE A 145 0.01 -16.53 2.22
C ILE A 145 0.44 -15.16 1.70
N ILE A 146 1.11 -14.39 2.55
CA ILE A 146 1.70 -13.10 2.18
C ILE A 146 3.04 -13.35 1.50
N VAL A 147 3.15 -12.99 0.23
CA VAL A 147 4.32 -13.23 -0.62
C VAL A 147 5.00 -11.90 -0.93
N GLY A 148 6.30 -11.80 -0.66
CA GLY A 148 7.13 -10.65 -1.02
C GLY A 148 7.43 -10.59 -2.52
N VAL A 149 7.57 -9.37 -3.05
CA VAL A 149 7.94 -9.07 -4.45
C VAL A 149 9.40 -8.68 -4.55
#